data_AF-A0A4Y7MYA8-F1
#
_entry.id   AF-A0A4Y7MYA8-F1
#
_cell.length_a   1.000
_cell.length_b   1.000
_cell.length_c   1.000
_cell.angle_alpha   90.00
_cell.angle_beta   90.00
_cell.angle_gamma   90.00
#
_symmetry.space_group_name_H-M   'P 1'
#
loop_
_entity.id
_entity.type
_entity.pdbx_description
1 polymer ?
#
loop_
_entity_poly.entity_id
_entity_poly.type
_entity_poly.pdbx_seq_one_letter_code
_entity_poly.pdbx_strand_id
1 'polypeptide(L)'
;MSTLHGSEHSEPISDSPIARNITPEDVLKLKQITNSYLCSPDANIYDIDFTRFCIRDLESGTVLFEIAKPLPPELCDNPPETDVNDLDPNAGRFVRYQFTPHFLKLRTVGATVEFVVGEKPVNNFRMIERHFFRDRLLKTFDFEFGFCIPHSKNTVEHIYDFPALSSEAMDEMINHPFETRSDSFYFVENRLIMHNKADYAYNGGTIQNNTHNEDSK
;
A
#
# COMPACT_ATOMS: atom_id res chain seq x y z
N MET A 1 -40.67 34.12 -5.88
CA MET A 1 -40.90 32.72 -5.49
C MET A 1 -39.99 31.86 -6.37
N SER A 2 -38.70 31.85 -6.07
CA SER A 2 -37.99 30.85 -5.26
C SER A 2 -37.51 29.68 -6.12
N THR A 3 -36.26 29.84 -6.56
CA THR A 3 -35.35 28.86 -7.15
C THR A 3 -35.09 27.72 -6.18
N LEU A 4 -35.27 26.47 -6.61
CA LEU A 4 -34.82 25.27 -5.87
C LEU A 4 -33.41 24.91 -6.34
N HIS A 5 -32.42 25.21 -5.50
CA HIS A 5 -31.08 24.62 -5.54
C HIS A 5 -31.17 23.21 -4.94
N GLY A 6 -30.94 22.19 -5.76
CA GLY A 6 -30.68 20.83 -5.28
C GLY A 6 -29.22 20.74 -4.83
N SER A 7 -28.98 20.90 -3.53
CA SER A 7 -27.69 20.61 -2.90
C SER A 7 -27.51 19.10 -2.78
N GLU A 8 -26.69 18.51 -3.65
CA GLU A 8 -26.17 17.16 -3.47
C GLU A 8 -25.18 17.15 -2.29
N HIS A 9 -25.70 16.87 -1.11
CA HIS A 9 -24.87 16.49 0.04
C HIS A 9 -24.32 15.08 -0.22
N SER A 10 -23.03 14.99 -0.54
CA SER A 10 -22.29 13.72 -0.47
C SER A 10 -22.15 13.34 1.00
N GLU A 11 -22.95 12.38 1.46
CA GLU A 11 -22.79 11.80 2.80
C GLU A 11 -21.43 11.10 2.92
N PRO A 12 -20.71 11.26 4.04
CA PRO A 12 -19.53 10.46 4.32
C PRO A 12 -19.94 9.01 4.50
N ILE A 13 -19.20 8.09 3.87
CA ILE A 13 -19.40 6.65 4.03
C ILE A 13 -19.23 6.34 5.53
N SER A 14 -20.33 5.96 6.18
CA SER A 14 -20.37 5.70 7.62
C SER A 14 -19.49 4.49 7.99
N ASP A 15 -18.57 4.68 8.93
CA ASP A 15 -17.82 3.63 9.62
C ASP A 15 -18.78 2.72 10.43
N SER A 16 -19.42 1.76 9.78
CA SER A 16 -20.22 0.68 10.38
C SER A 16 -19.60 -0.69 10.00
N PRO A 17 -19.53 -1.66 10.94
CA PRO A 17 -18.66 -2.82 10.80
C PRO A 17 -19.20 -3.87 9.81
N ILE A 18 -18.32 -4.33 8.92
CA ILE A 18 -18.27 -5.69 8.31
C ILE A 18 -19.64 -6.27 7.92
N ALA A 19 -20.30 -5.72 6.89
CA ALA A 19 -21.46 -6.39 6.26
C ALA A 19 -21.68 -6.03 4.78
N ARG A 20 -20.79 -5.24 4.16
CA ARG A 20 -20.90 -4.86 2.75
C ARG A 20 -19.74 -5.49 1.98
N ASN A 21 -20.07 -6.28 0.96
CA ASN A 21 -19.08 -6.72 -0.03
C ASN A 21 -18.53 -5.48 -0.73
N ILE A 22 -17.36 -5.01 -0.29
CA ILE A 22 -16.69 -3.84 -0.87
C ILE A 22 -16.25 -4.20 -2.29
N THR A 23 -16.63 -3.37 -3.26
CA THR A 23 -16.28 -3.54 -4.67
C THR A 23 -15.18 -2.58 -5.11
N PRO A 24 -14.56 -2.79 -6.30
CA PRO A 24 -13.63 -1.82 -6.88
C PRO A 24 -14.20 -0.40 -6.99
N GLU A 25 -15.48 -0.27 -7.36
CA GLU A 25 -16.16 1.02 -7.52
C GLU A 25 -16.34 1.76 -6.20
N ASP A 26 -16.47 1.04 -5.09
CA ASP A 26 -16.57 1.64 -3.77
C ASP A 26 -15.24 2.31 -3.37
N VAL A 27 -14.10 1.61 -3.58
CA VAL A 27 -12.79 2.15 -3.20
C VAL A 27 -12.30 3.26 -4.14
N LEU A 28 -12.70 3.24 -5.41
CA LEU A 28 -12.38 4.31 -6.36
C LEU A 28 -13.00 5.66 -5.98
N LYS A 29 -14.10 5.66 -5.22
CA LYS A 29 -14.80 6.86 -4.74
C LYS A 29 -14.21 7.43 -3.45
N LEU A 30 -13.29 6.73 -2.79
CA LEU A 30 -12.69 7.18 -1.53
C LEU A 30 -11.89 8.46 -1.72
N LYS A 31 -12.22 9.50 -0.96
CA LYS A 31 -11.53 10.80 -1.03
C LYS A 31 -10.35 10.91 -0.08
N GLN A 32 -10.23 10.00 0.89
CA GLN A 32 -9.26 10.02 1.97
C GLN A 32 -8.78 8.60 2.27
N ILE A 33 -7.69 8.50 3.03
CA ILE A 33 -7.21 7.24 3.61
C ILE A 33 -8.30 6.65 4.52
N THR A 34 -8.45 5.34 4.52
CA THR A 34 -9.41 4.67 5.40
C THR A 34 -8.88 4.61 6.84
N ASN A 35 -9.75 4.87 7.83
CA ASN A 35 -9.40 4.83 9.25
C ASN A 35 -9.05 3.43 9.74
N SER A 36 -9.69 2.41 9.17
CA SER A 36 -9.57 1.01 9.56
C SER A 36 -9.45 0.10 8.34
N TYR A 37 -9.12 -1.17 8.58
CA TYR A 37 -9.12 -2.17 7.51
C TYR A 37 -10.55 -2.52 7.10
N LEU A 38 -10.86 -2.33 5.81
CA LEU A 38 -12.14 -2.70 5.20
C LEU A 38 -12.43 -4.21 5.09
N CYS A 39 -11.49 -5.09 5.44
CA CYS A 39 -11.73 -6.54 5.51
C CYS A 39 -10.88 -7.23 6.60
N SER A 40 -11.43 -8.31 7.17
CA SER A 40 -10.72 -9.24 8.06
C SER A 40 -9.63 -10.00 7.28
N PRO A 41 -8.53 -10.44 7.93
CA PRO A 41 -7.61 -11.40 7.32
C PRO A 41 -8.30 -12.66 6.78
N ASP A 42 -9.38 -13.13 7.43
CA ASP A 42 -10.15 -14.30 7.01
C ASP A 42 -10.85 -14.13 5.65
N ALA A 43 -10.94 -12.91 5.13
CA ALA A 43 -11.47 -12.66 3.79
C ALA A 43 -10.54 -13.21 2.69
N ASN A 44 -9.27 -13.44 2.99
CA ASN A 44 -8.29 -14.06 2.09
C ASN A 44 -8.48 -15.59 2.01
N ILE A 45 -9.66 -16.02 1.54
CA ILE A 45 -10.02 -17.44 1.41
C ILE A 45 -9.25 -18.21 0.31
N TYR A 46 -8.35 -17.52 -0.39
CA TYR A 46 -7.52 -18.01 -1.50
C TYR A 46 -6.07 -18.27 -1.07
N ASP A 47 -5.75 -17.97 0.19
CA ASP A 47 -4.40 -18.09 0.77
C ASP A 47 -3.35 -17.39 -0.09
N ILE A 48 -3.67 -16.19 -0.59
CA ILE A 48 -2.72 -15.37 -1.31
C ILE A 48 -1.71 -14.82 -0.30
N ASP A 49 -0.43 -15.13 -0.51
CA ASP A 49 0.64 -14.66 0.35
C ASP A 49 1.78 -14.00 -0.43
N PHE A 50 2.05 -12.72 -0.13
CA PHE A 50 3.14 -11.96 -0.72
C PHE A 50 4.46 -12.32 -0.05
N THR A 51 5.37 -12.89 -0.83
CA THR A 51 6.64 -13.45 -0.35
C THR A 51 7.85 -12.59 -0.68
N ARG A 52 7.80 -11.78 -1.73
CA ARG A 52 8.85 -10.81 -2.06
C ARG A 52 8.27 -9.57 -2.72
N PHE A 53 8.83 -8.42 -2.38
CA PHE A 53 8.50 -7.14 -2.96
C PHE A 53 9.78 -6.34 -3.18
N CYS A 54 10.02 -5.91 -4.42
CA CYS A 54 11.21 -5.17 -4.82
C CYS A 54 10.79 -3.98 -5.68
N ILE A 55 11.25 -2.77 -5.33
CA ILE A 55 11.05 -1.56 -6.12
C ILE A 55 12.40 -1.19 -6.73
N ARG A 56 12.42 -0.96 -8.05
CA ARG A 56 13.57 -0.40 -8.75
C ARG A 56 13.19 0.83 -9.56
N ASP A 57 14.12 1.77 -9.66
CA ASP A 57 14.06 2.82 -10.67
C ASP A 57 14.28 2.18 -12.06
N LEU A 58 13.36 2.40 -12.99
CA LEU A 58 13.46 1.85 -14.34
C LEU A 58 14.47 2.59 -15.22
N GLU A 59 14.83 3.83 -14.87
CA GLU A 59 15.79 4.62 -15.64
C GLU A 59 17.23 4.26 -15.28
N SER A 60 17.56 4.19 -13.99
CA SER A 60 18.91 3.81 -13.53
C SER A 60 19.11 2.31 -13.27
N GLY A 61 18.03 1.55 -13.08
CA GLY A 61 18.09 0.15 -12.63
C GLY A 61 18.37 0.00 -11.13
N THR A 62 18.50 1.10 -10.37
CA THR A 62 18.81 1.07 -8.94
C THR A 62 17.66 0.45 -8.15
N VAL A 63 17.95 -0.54 -7.30
CA VAL A 63 16.98 -1.07 -6.33
C VAL A 63 16.79 -0.06 -5.21
N LEU A 64 15.58 0.46 -5.08
CA LEU A 64 15.20 1.48 -4.11
C LEU A 64 14.70 0.86 -2.80
N PHE A 65 14.11 -0.33 -2.87
CA PHE A 65 13.60 -1.07 -1.74
C PHE A 65 13.49 -2.55 -2.09
N GLU A 66 13.77 -3.42 -1.13
CA GLU A 66 13.51 -4.84 -1.27
C GLU A 66 13.20 -5.46 0.10
N ILE A 67 12.18 -6.30 0.12
CA ILE A 67 11.84 -7.14 1.25
C ILE A 67 11.43 -8.52 0.76
N ALA A 68 11.87 -9.56 1.44
CA ALA A 68 11.44 -10.93 1.23
C ALA A 68 11.07 -11.53 2.58
N LYS A 69 9.95 -12.26 2.61
CA LYS A 69 9.62 -13.09 3.78
C LYS A 69 10.69 -14.18 3.92
N PRO A 70 11.10 -14.52 5.15
CA PRO A 70 11.90 -15.71 5.38
C PRO A 70 11.14 -16.93 4.82
N LEU A 71 11.87 -17.94 4.35
CA LEU A 71 11.26 -19.18 3.88
C LEU A 71 10.42 -19.82 5.00
N PRO A 72 9.30 -20.48 4.67
CA PRO A 72 8.48 -21.18 5.66
C PRO A 72 9.35 -22.15 6.49
N PRO A 73 9.06 -22.30 7.80
CA PRO A 73 9.88 -23.12 8.70
C PRO A 73 10.02 -24.58 8.26
N GLU A 74 9.07 -25.10 7.46
CA GLU A 74 9.10 -26.45 6.89
C GLU A 74 10.24 -26.69 5.89
N LEU A 75 10.88 -25.62 5.40
CA LEU A 75 12.06 -25.66 4.54
C LEU A 75 13.35 -25.23 5.27
N CYS A 76 13.27 -25.02 6.59
CA CYS A 76 14.37 -24.56 7.43
C CYS A 76 14.86 -25.71 8.33
N ASP A 77 16.17 -25.95 8.38
CA ASP A 77 16.76 -27.04 9.18
C ASP A 77 16.47 -26.94 10.70
N ASN A 78 16.00 -25.78 11.19
CA ASN A 78 15.53 -25.56 12.56
C ASN A 78 14.43 -24.48 12.60
N PRO A 79 13.14 -24.85 12.70
CA PRO A 79 12.06 -23.88 12.84
C PRO A 79 12.11 -23.21 14.23
N PRO A 80 12.03 -21.87 14.34
CA PRO A 80 11.91 -21.20 15.63
C PRO A 80 10.54 -21.53 16.26
N GLU A 81 10.54 -22.07 17.48
CA GLU A 81 9.33 -22.24 18.30
C GLU A 81 8.74 -20.85 18.58
N THR A 82 7.72 -20.47 17.82
CA THR A 82 6.98 -19.22 18.04
C THR A 82 5.66 -19.57 18.71
N ASP A 83 5.46 -19.04 19.91
CA ASP A 83 4.22 -19.16 20.67
C ASP A 83 3.04 -18.62 19.83
N VAL A 84 2.20 -19.53 19.35
CA VAL A 84 1.08 -19.28 18.41
C VAL A 84 -0.06 -18.42 18.98
N ASN A 85 0.06 -17.92 20.21
CA ASN A 85 -1.04 -17.29 20.94
C ASN A 85 -0.98 -15.74 21.00
N ASP A 86 0.00 -15.09 20.39
CA ASP A 86 0.16 -13.61 20.49
C ASP A 86 0.53 -12.93 19.15
N LEU A 87 0.21 -13.57 18.02
CA LEU A 87 0.42 -12.96 16.70
C LEU A 87 -0.71 -11.97 16.40
N ASP A 88 -0.38 -10.68 16.29
CA ASP A 88 -1.30 -9.66 15.80
C ASP A 88 -1.90 -10.13 14.45
N PRO A 89 -3.23 -10.29 14.33
CA PRO A 89 -3.87 -10.73 13.09
C PRO A 89 -3.63 -9.74 11.92
N ASN A 90 -3.19 -8.52 12.20
CA ASN A 90 -2.76 -7.55 11.18
C ASN A 90 -1.24 -7.52 10.94
N ALA A 91 -0.47 -8.41 11.57
CA ALA A 91 0.98 -8.52 11.36
C ALA A 91 1.28 -8.67 9.86
N GLY A 92 2.05 -7.73 9.31
CA GLY A 92 2.43 -7.70 7.89
C GLY A 92 1.45 -6.99 6.95
N ARG A 93 0.29 -6.49 7.42
CA ARG A 93 -0.64 -5.67 6.62
C ARG A 93 -0.34 -4.18 6.64
N PHE A 94 0.71 -3.77 7.36
CA PHE A 94 1.19 -2.40 7.44
C PHE A 94 2.69 -2.34 7.13
N VAL A 95 3.10 -1.44 6.24
CA VAL A 95 4.51 -1.22 5.89
C VAL A 95 4.86 0.25 6.04
N ARG A 96 5.96 0.53 6.75
CA ARG A 96 6.53 1.87 6.87
C ARG A 96 7.73 2.02 5.95
N TYR A 97 7.63 2.90 4.96
CA TYR A 97 8.70 3.15 4.01
C TYR A 97 9.53 4.37 4.40
N GLN A 98 10.86 4.20 4.31
CA GLN A 98 11.82 5.28 4.49
C GLN A 98 12.60 5.48 3.20
N PHE A 99 12.22 6.48 2.42
CA PHE A 99 12.85 6.84 1.16
C PHE A 99 13.66 8.14 1.27
N THR A 100 14.55 8.36 0.31
CA THR A 100 15.28 9.62 0.17
C THR A 100 14.46 10.65 -0.62
N PRO A 101 14.79 11.95 -0.55
CA PRO A 101 14.09 12.98 -1.33
C PRO A 101 14.13 12.75 -2.85
N HIS A 102 15.12 12.02 -3.33
CA HIS A 102 15.27 11.69 -4.75
C HIS A 102 14.10 10.84 -5.27
N PHE A 103 13.49 10.03 -4.41
CA PHE A 103 12.36 9.16 -4.79
C PHE A 103 11.18 9.95 -5.39
N LEU A 104 10.89 11.14 -4.88
CA LEU A 104 9.80 12.00 -5.37
C LEU A 104 10.06 12.60 -6.76
N LYS A 105 11.31 12.54 -7.24
CA LYS A 105 11.72 13.04 -8.55
C LYS A 105 11.72 11.96 -9.63
N LEU A 106 11.53 10.71 -9.26
CA LEU A 106 11.49 9.59 -10.20
C LEU A 106 10.24 9.69 -11.07
N ARG A 107 10.40 9.38 -12.36
CA ARG A 107 9.28 9.36 -13.31
C ARG A 107 8.56 8.02 -13.28
N THR A 108 9.33 6.94 -13.28
CA THR A 108 8.81 5.58 -13.41
C THR A 108 9.58 4.61 -12.53
N VAL A 109 8.87 3.80 -11.75
CA VAL A 109 9.47 2.69 -10.99
C VAL A 109 8.79 1.37 -11.37
N GLY A 110 9.57 0.29 -11.32
CA GLY A 110 9.06 -1.07 -11.47
C GLY A 110 8.98 -1.71 -10.09
N ALA A 111 7.82 -2.22 -9.72
CA ALA A 111 7.65 -3.03 -8.52
C ALA A 111 7.47 -4.49 -8.92
N THR A 112 8.48 -5.30 -8.64
CA THR A 112 8.39 -6.76 -8.78
C THR A 112 7.80 -7.35 -7.52
N VAL A 113 6.74 -8.14 -7.68
CA VAL A 113 6.02 -8.79 -6.58
C VAL A 113 6.01 -10.30 -6.82
N GLU A 114 6.40 -11.06 -5.82
CA GLU A 114 6.28 -12.51 -5.81
C GLU A 114 5.27 -12.92 -4.74
N PHE A 115 4.36 -13.82 -5.11
CA PHE A 115 3.32 -14.30 -4.21
C PHE A 115 2.95 -15.75 -4.52
N VAL A 116 2.44 -16.43 -3.51
CA VAL A 116 1.89 -17.78 -3.65
C VAL A 116 0.38 -17.74 -3.58
N VAL A 117 -0.27 -18.74 -4.17
CA VAL A 117 -1.72 -18.93 -4.16
C VAL A 117 -2.02 -20.33 -3.62
N GLY A 118 -3.04 -20.44 -2.78
CA GLY A 118 -3.50 -21.70 -2.21
C GLY A 118 -4.21 -22.63 -3.20
N GLU A 119 -5.09 -23.47 -2.66
CA GLU A 119 -5.81 -24.52 -3.40
C GLU A 119 -6.84 -23.98 -4.41
N LYS A 120 -7.41 -22.81 -4.14
CA LYS A 120 -8.50 -22.26 -4.95
C LYS A 120 -7.96 -21.47 -6.13
N PRO A 121 -8.53 -21.66 -7.34
CA PRO A 121 -8.18 -20.81 -8.47
C PRO A 121 -8.57 -19.37 -8.21
N VAL A 122 -7.69 -18.45 -8.58
CA VAL A 122 -7.91 -17.01 -8.45
C VAL A 122 -8.16 -16.44 -9.84
N ASN A 123 -9.36 -15.93 -10.04
CA ASN A 123 -9.78 -15.30 -11.28
C ASN A 123 -9.95 -13.80 -11.08
N ASN A 124 -9.61 -13.01 -12.11
CA ASN A 124 -9.75 -11.56 -12.08
C ASN A 124 -9.10 -10.94 -10.82
N PHE A 125 -7.85 -11.34 -10.54
CA PHE A 125 -7.10 -10.75 -9.44
C PHE A 125 -6.66 -9.34 -9.80
N ARG A 126 -7.04 -8.37 -8.98
CA ARG A 126 -6.86 -6.94 -9.24
C ARG A 126 -6.44 -6.22 -7.96
N MET A 127 -5.53 -5.26 -8.09
CA MET A 127 -5.15 -4.37 -7.01
C MET A 127 -5.45 -2.93 -7.37
N ILE A 128 -6.14 -2.22 -6.48
CA ILE A 128 -6.29 -0.77 -6.54
C ILE A 128 -5.50 -0.18 -5.38
N GLU A 129 -4.51 0.64 -5.69
CA GLU A 129 -3.67 1.31 -4.70
C GLU A 129 -3.86 2.82 -4.79
N ARG A 130 -4.18 3.45 -3.66
CA ARG A 130 -4.49 4.88 -3.58
C ARG A 130 -3.51 5.56 -2.65
N HIS A 131 -2.80 6.57 -3.15
CA HIS A 131 -1.83 7.35 -2.39
C HIS A 131 -2.39 8.72 -2.04
N PHE A 132 -2.24 9.12 -0.79
CA PHE A 132 -2.70 10.40 -0.26
C PHE A 132 -1.56 11.11 0.45
N PHE A 133 -1.49 12.42 0.33
CA PHE A 133 -0.74 13.26 1.26
C PHE A 133 -1.74 14.08 2.06
N ARG A 134 -1.83 13.83 3.37
CA ARG A 134 -2.95 14.29 4.21
C ARG A 134 -4.29 13.87 3.56
N ASP A 135 -5.17 14.82 3.27
CA ASP A 135 -6.48 14.60 2.65
C ASP A 135 -6.47 14.72 1.12
N ARG A 136 -5.30 14.90 0.50
CA ARG A 136 -5.19 15.06 -0.96
C ARG A 136 -4.77 13.77 -1.63
N LEU A 137 -5.62 13.24 -2.51
CA LEU A 137 -5.26 12.14 -3.41
C LEU A 137 -4.11 12.57 -4.33
N LEU A 138 -2.99 11.85 -4.27
CA LEU A 138 -1.84 12.04 -5.16
C LEU A 138 -2.03 11.25 -6.46
N LYS A 139 -2.35 9.96 -6.33
CA LYS A 139 -2.48 9.05 -7.47
C LYS A 139 -3.30 7.83 -7.07
N THR A 140 -3.98 7.25 -8.06
CA THR A 140 -4.54 5.90 -7.99
C THR A 140 -3.84 5.05 -9.04
N PHE A 141 -3.36 3.90 -8.60
CA PHE A 141 -2.85 2.83 -9.45
C PHE A 141 -3.85 1.69 -9.45
N ASP A 142 -4.05 1.08 -10.60
CA ASP A 142 -5.08 0.08 -10.83
C ASP A 142 -4.47 -1.00 -11.73
N PHE A 143 -4.13 -2.13 -11.14
CA PHE A 143 -3.40 -3.19 -11.80
C PHE A 143 -4.21 -4.48 -11.80
N GLU A 144 -4.27 -5.12 -12.96
CA GLU A 144 -4.86 -6.45 -13.11
C GLU A 144 -3.73 -7.48 -13.21
N PHE A 145 -3.74 -8.45 -12.30
CA PHE A 145 -2.86 -9.62 -12.35
C PHE A 145 -3.45 -10.68 -13.28
N GLY A 146 -4.78 -10.75 -13.37
CA GLY A 146 -5.50 -11.72 -14.19
C GLY A 146 -5.75 -13.04 -13.46
N PHE A 147 -5.53 -14.16 -14.16
CA PHE A 147 -5.69 -15.51 -13.62
C PHE A 147 -4.42 -15.97 -12.91
N CYS A 148 -4.54 -16.46 -11.67
CA CYS A 148 -3.44 -17.09 -10.96
C CYS A 148 -3.70 -18.58 -10.78
N ILE A 149 -2.69 -19.38 -11.10
CA ILE A 149 -2.74 -20.84 -11.06
C ILE A 149 -2.81 -21.29 -9.58
N PRO A 150 -3.69 -22.24 -9.20
CA PRO A 150 -3.69 -22.84 -7.87
C PRO A 150 -2.34 -23.48 -7.52
N HIS A 151 -1.96 -23.48 -6.25
CA HIS A 151 -0.71 -24.08 -5.75
C HIS A 151 0.55 -23.63 -6.49
N SER A 152 0.57 -22.38 -6.96
CA SER A 152 1.71 -21.86 -7.70
C SER A 152 2.33 -20.67 -7.00
N LYS A 153 3.61 -20.46 -7.30
CA LYS A 153 4.29 -19.19 -7.09
C LYS A 153 4.15 -18.36 -8.36
N ASN A 154 3.74 -17.12 -8.20
CA ASN A 154 3.53 -16.17 -9.29
C ASN A 154 4.46 -14.98 -9.08
N THR A 155 4.91 -14.40 -10.19
CA THR A 155 5.70 -13.18 -10.21
C THR A 155 5.06 -12.21 -11.19
N VAL A 156 4.85 -10.98 -10.73
CA VAL A 156 4.35 -9.88 -11.56
C VAL A 156 5.26 -8.67 -11.40
N GLU A 157 5.32 -7.85 -12.43
CA GLU A 157 5.93 -6.54 -12.38
C GLU A 157 4.89 -5.48 -12.69
N HIS A 158 4.65 -4.58 -11.73
CA HIS A 158 3.81 -3.41 -11.93
C HIS A 158 4.69 -2.19 -12.24
N ILE A 159 4.30 -1.46 -13.27
CA ILE A 159 4.97 -0.23 -13.67
C ILE A 159 4.18 0.96 -13.10
N TYR A 160 4.84 1.74 -12.25
CA TYR A 160 4.26 2.90 -11.61
C TYR A 160 4.74 4.17 -12.31
N ASP A 161 3.84 4.84 -13.02
CA ASP A 161 4.05 6.18 -13.54
C ASP A 161 3.69 7.22 -12.48
N PHE A 162 4.70 7.86 -11.90
CA PHE A 162 4.51 8.84 -10.83
C PHE A 162 3.84 10.11 -11.35
N PRO A 163 2.97 10.75 -10.53
CA PRO A 163 2.43 12.05 -10.86
C PRO A 163 3.54 13.10 -10.86
N ALA A 164 3.42 14.10 -11.73
CA ALA A 164 4.27 15.28 -11.63
C ALA A 164 3.89 16.08 -10.37
N LEU A 165 4.81 16.17 -9.41
CA LEU A 165 4.66 16.95 -8.19
C LEU A 165 5.34 18.31 -8.36
N SER A 166 4.73 19.38 -7.85
CA SER A 166 5.40 20.68 -7.74
C SER A 166 6.52 20.63 -6.71
N SER A 167 7.51 21.52 -6.81
CA SER A 167 8.58 21.63 -5.81
C SER A 167 8.03 21.85 -4.40
N GLU A 168 7.04 22.73 -4.26
CA GLU A 168 6.37 23.00 -2.98
C GLU A 168 5.70 21.74 -2.40
N ALA A 169 5.05 20.93 -3.24
CA ALA A 169 4.43 19.69 -2.77
C ALA A 169 5.47 18.65 -2.35
N MET A 170 6.60 18.56 -3.06
CA MET A 170 7.70 17.68 -2.68
C MET A 170 8.33 18.11 -1.35
N ASP A 171 8.57 19.41 -1.16
CA ASP A 171 9.15 19.97 0.07
C ASP A 171 8.24 19.70 1.27
N GLU A 172 6.92 19.90 1.12
CA GLU A 172 5.94 19.52 2.16
C GLU A 172 6.02 18.03 2.48
N MET A 173 6.02 17.14 1.48
CA MET A 173 6.10 15.69 1.71
C MET A 173 7.41 15.26 2.38
N ILE A 174 8.52 15.95 2.12
CA ILE A 174 9.82 15.70 2.78
C ILE A 174 9.79 16.16 4.23
N ASN A 175 9.22 17.33 4.52
CA ASN A 175 9.17 17.92 5.86
C ASN A 175 8.13 17.26 6.78
N HIS A 176 7.19 16.50 6.21
CA HIS A 176 6.08 15.86 6.91
C HIS A 176 6.10 14.33 6.75
N PRO A 177 7.08 13.64 7.37
CA PRO A 177 7.20 12.19 7.26
C PRO A 177 5.94 11.48 7.78
N PHE A 178 5.54 10.40 7.11
CA PHE A 178 4.38 9.55 7.44
C PHE A 178 2.99 10.22 7.31
N GLU A 179 2.94 11.47 6.82
CA GLU A 179 1.69 12.11 6.38
C GLU A 179 1.32 11.75 4.94
N THR A 180 2.26 11.18 4.17
CA THR A 180 1.93 10.43 2.95
C THR A 180 1.58 9.01 3.32
N ARG A 181 0.41 8.53 2.87
CA ARG A 181 -0.14 7.20 3.20
C ARG A 181 -0.80 6.58 1.99
N SER A 182 -0.90 5.26 2.00
CA SER A 182 -1.62 4.52 0.96
C SER A 182 -2.50 3.42 1.52
N ASP A 183 -3.57 3.15 0.79
CA ASP A 183 -4.37 1.95 0.92
C ASP A 183 -4.20 1.11 -0.36
N SER A 184 -3.83 -0.16 -0.20
CA SER A 184 -3.76 -1.16 -1.27
C SER A 184 -4.88 -2.18 -1.07
N PHE A 185 -5.86 -2.14 -1.97
CA PHE A 185 -7.06 -2.99 -1.95
C PHE A 185 -6.92 -4.10 -2.99
N TYR A 186 -7.07 -5.35 -2.57
CA TYR A 186 -6.95 -6.51 -3.45
C TYR A 186 -8.30 -7.20 -3.62
N PHE A 187 -8.67 -7.43 -4.87
CA PHE A 187 -9.95 -7.98 -5.27
C PHE A 187 -9.77 -9.28 -6.04
N VAL A 188 -10.64 -10.24 -5.76
CA VAL A 188 -10.85 -11.44 -6.58
C VAL A 188 -12.31 -11.47 -6.94
N GLU A 189 -12.64 -11.60 -8.23
CA GLU A 189 -14.03 -11.55 -8.70
C GLU A 189 -14.80 -10.31 -8.17
N ASN A 190 -14.14 -9.15 -8.18
CA ASN A 190 -14.67 -7.86 -7.69
C ASN A 190 -15.06 -7.85 -6.20
N ARG A 191 -14.57 -8.79 -5.40
CA ARG A 191 -14.76 -8.81 -3.94
C ARG A 191 -13.44 -8.54 -3.24
N LEU A 192 -13.45 -7.60 -2.28
CA LEU A 192 -12.28 -7.29 -1.46
C LEU A 192 -11.89 -8.51 -0.62
N ILE A 193 -10.67 -9.00 -0.79
CA ILE A 193 -10.12 -10.14 -0.05
C ILE A 193 -8.96 -9.76 0.87
N MET A 194 -8.21 -8.71 0.53
CA MET A 194 -7.10 -8.21 1.33
C MET A 194 -7.05 -6.69 1.22
N HIS A 195 -6.59 -6.07 2.30
CA HIS A 195 -6.38 -4.63 2.37
C HIS A 195 -5.14 -4.38 3.20
N ASN A 196 -4.13 -3.80 2.55
CA ASN A 196 -2.85 -3.43 3.16
C ASN A 196 -2.75 -1.92 3.22
N LYS A 197 -1.95 -1.42 4.17
CA LYS A 197 -1.73 -0.01 4.41
C LYS A 197 -0.24 0.29 4.42
N ALA A 198 0.13 1.51 4.05
CA ALA A 198 1.49 1.98 4.23
C ALA A 198 1.56 3.47 4.57
N ASP A 199 2.67 3.86 5.19
CA ASP A 199 3.07 5.26 5.32
C ASP A 199 4.50 5.47 4.79
N TYR A 200 4.78 6.72 4.40
CA TYR A 200 5.99 7.05 3.66
C TYR A 200 6.67 8.27 4.28
N ALA A 201 7.98 8.15 4.48
CA ALA A 201 8.87 9.27 4.74
C ALA A 201 9.84 9.46 3.57
N TYR A 202 10.11 10.71 3.20
CA TYR A 202 11.01 11.05 2.09
C TYR A 202 12.25 11.83 2.54
N ASN A 203 12.50 11.91 3.85
CA ASN A 203 13.66 12.56 4.46
C ASN A 203 14.80 11.59 4.80
N GLY A 204 14.79 10.38 4.23
CA GLY A 204 15.89 9.43 4.40
C GLY A 204 17.21 10.00 3.90
N GLY A 205 18.27 9.85 4.69
CA GLY A 205 19.63 10.31 4.34
C GLY A 205 19.87 11.82 4.50
N THR A 206 18.88 12.61 4.94
CA THR A 206 19.14 14.02 5.32
C THR A 206 19.75 14.05 6.72
N ILE A 207 20.99 14.53 6.87
CA ILE A 207 21.59 14.78 8.18
C ILE A 207 20.74 15.85 8.87
N GLN A 208 20.11 15.51 10.00
CA GLN A 208 19.54 16.53 10.89
C GLN A 208 20.72 17.31 11.46
N ASN A 209 21.02 18.48 10.88
CA ASN A 209 21.92 19.44 11.51
C ASN A 209 21.23 19.93 12.78
N ASN A 210 21.55 19.29 13.90
CA ASN A 210 21.21 19.77 15.22
C ASN A 210 22.08 21.02 15.48
N THR A 211 21.63 22.18 15.03
CA THR A 211 22.15 23.47 15.49
C THR A 211 21.67 23.67 16.93
N HIS A 212 22.40 23.11 17.89
CA HIS A 212 22.47 23.71 19.21
C HIS A 212 23.23 25.03 19.06
N ASN A 213 22.47 26.11 18.90
CA ASN A 213 22.90 27.44 19.27
C ASN A 213 22.99 27.49 20.79
N GLU A 214 24.18 27.26 21.35
CA GLU A 214 24.56 27.90 22.61
C GLU A 214 25.60 28.96 22.30
N ASP A 215 25.11 30.17 22.03
CA ASP A 215 25.83 31.41 22.24
C ASP A 215 25.00 32.23 23.21
N SER A 216 25.47 32.37 24.45
CA SER A 216 25.45 33.63 25.22
C SER A 216 26.02 33.46 26.63
N LYS A 217 27.28 33.92 26.75
CA LYS A 217 27.95 34.52 27.92
C LYS A 217 28.24 33.68 29.17
#